data_AF-A0A9D1XFA6-F1
#
_entry.id   AF-A0A9D1XFA6-F1
#
_cell.length_a   1.000
_cell.length_b   1.000
_cell.length_c   1.000
_cell.angle_alpha   90.00
_cell.angle_beta   90.00
_cell.angle_gamma   90.00
#
_symmetry.space_group_name_H-M   'P 1'
#
loop_
_entity.id
_entity.type
_entity.pdbx_description
1 polymer ?
#
loop_
_entity_poly.entity_id
_entity_poly.type
_entity_poly.pdbx_seq_one_letter_code
_entity_poly.pdbx_strand_id
1 'polypeptide(L)' 'MNPQLKKGVLELCVLSQLTDGDKYGYELTELISREMSLAAGTLYMILKRL' A
#
# COMPACT_ATOMS: atom_id res chain seq x y z
N MET A 1 13.52 9.63 -6.49
CA MET A 1 13.54 8.56 -5.45
C MET A 1 13.81 7.23 -6.09
N ASN A 2 14.70 6.43 -5.50
CA ASN A 2 15.00 5.06 -5.95
C ASN A 2 13.70 4.22 -5.97
N PRO A 3 13.32 3.56 -7.09
CA PRO A 3 12.10 2.76 -7.19
C PRO A 3 11.99 1.64 -6.15
N GLN A 4 13.10 1.07 -5.70
CA GLN A 4 13.10 0.06 -4.63
C GLN A 4 12.64 0.66 -3.29
N LEU A 5 13.07 1.89 -3.02
CA LEU A 5 12.73 2.61 -1.80
C LEU A 5 11.24 2.96 -1.77
N LYS A 6 10.66 3.33 -2.93
CA LYS A 6 9.21 3.52 -3.07
C LYS A 6 8.41 2.24 -2.78
N LYS A 7 8.90 1.07 -3.23
CA LYS A 7 8.25 -0.21 -2.93
C LYS A 7 8.30 -0.55 -1.44
N GLY A 8 9.46 -0.42 -0.81
CA GLY A 8 9.61 -0.70 0.63
C GLY A 8 8.76 0.23 1.50
N VAL A 9 8.71 1.52 1.17
CA VAL A 9 7.83 2.48 1.86
C VAL A 9 6.36 2.12 1.69
N LEU A 10 5.95 1.68 0.48
CA LEU A 10 4.57 1.27 0.22
C LEU A 10 4.18 0.02 1.02
N GLU A 11 5.05 -0.98 1.12
CA GLU A 11 4.83 -2.17 1.97
C GLU A 11 4.67 -1.76 3.45
N LEU A 12 5.51 -0.84 3.94
CA LEU A 12 5.39 -0.32 5.30
C LEU A 12 4.08 0.44 5.54
N CYS A 13 3.64 1.26 4.58
CA CYS A 13 2.36 1.95 4.68
C CYS A 13 1.19 0.96 4.77
N VAL A 14 1.20 -0.11 3.97
CA VAL A 14 0.17 -1.15 4.04
C VAL A 14 0.15 -1.83 5.42
N LEU A 15 1.31 -2.27 5.90
CA LEU A 15 1.42 -2.92 7.21
C LEU A 15 0.99 -1.99 8.35
N SER A 16 1.40 -0.72 8.31
CA SER A 16 0.98 0.29 9.29
C SER A 16 -0.52 0.58 9.25
N GLN A 17 -1.19 0.40 8.12
CA GLN A 17 -2.65 0.53 8.08
C GLN A 17 -3.34 -0.70 8.68
N LEU A 18 -2.76 -1.89 8.54
CA LEU A 18 -3.30 -3.13 9.11
C LEU A 18 -3.10 -3.22 10.63
N THR A 19 -2.18 -2.45 11.22
CA THR A 19 -2.03 -2.40 12.68
C THR A 19 -3.22 -1.74 13.39
N ASP A 20 -3.97 -0.88 12.70
CA ASP A 20 -5.19 -0.25 13.23
C ASP A 20 -6.43 -1.16 13.14
N GLY A 21 -6.30 -2.31 12.48
CA GLY A 21 -7.39 -3.27 12.25
C GLY A 21 -7.46 -3.76 10.81
N ASP A 22 -8.22 -4.83 10.61
CA ASP A 22 -8.42 -5.44 9.30
C ASP A 22 -9.13 -4.46 8.35
N LYS A 23 -8.56 -4.30 7.15
CA LYS A 23 -9.07 -3.41 6.10
C LYS A 23 -9.16 -4.16 4.78
N TYR A 24 -10.19 -3.89 4.00
CA TYR A 24 -10.30 -4.42 2.64
C TYR A 24 -9.27 -3.76 1.72
N GLY A 25 -8.84 -4.49 0.69
CA GLY A 25 -7.82 -4.00 -0.25
C GLY A 25 -8.20 -2.70 -0.98
N TYR A 26 -9.51 -2.47 -1.22
CA TYR A 26 -9.98 -1.21 -1.82
C TYR A 26 -9.84 -0.03 -0.85
N GLU A 27 -10.10 -0.23 0.45
CA GLU A 27 -9.96 0.81 1.48
C GLU A 27 -8.50 1.23 1.62
N LEU A 28 -7.59 0.24 1.64
CA LEU A 28 -6.15 0.49 1.62
C LEU A 28 -5.72 1.25 0.36
N THR A 29 -6.31 0.92 -0.79
CA THR A 29 -6.02 1.62 -2.05
C THR A 29 -6.46 3.08 -1.98
N GLU A 30 -7.67 3.36 -1.49
CA GLU A 30 -8.13 4.74 -1.35
C GLU A 30 -7.30 5.55 -0.36
N LEU A 31 -6.99 4.98 0.82
CA LEU A 31 -6.21 5.64 1.85
C LEU A 31 -4.80 5.99 1.37
N ILE A 32 -4.11 5.02 0.76
CA ILE A 32 -2.74 5.22 0.30
C ILE A 32 -2.71 6.10 -0.95
N SER A 33 -3.72 6.03 -1.83
CA SER A 33 -3.78 6.88 -3.04
C SER A 33 -3.95 8.36 -2.73
N ARG A 34 -4.49 8.72 -1.54
CA ARG A 34 -4.57 10.11 -1.06
C ARG A 34 -3.19 10.67 -0.71
N GLU A 35 -2.32 9.85 -0.13
CA GLU A 35 -0.99 10.24 0.34
C GLU A 35 0.11 10.02 -0.71
N MET A 36 -0.08 9.04 -1.62
CA MET A 36 0.85 8.67 -2.67
C MET A 36 0.12 8.37 -3.98
N SER A 37 0.49 9.07 -5.06
CA SER A 37 -0.01 8.75 -6.39
C SER A 37 0.51 7.39 -6.86
N LEU A 38 -0.37 6.39 -6.87
CA LEU A 38 -0.08 4.99 -7.18
C LEU A 38 -1.08 4.43 -8.17
N ALA A 39 -0.64 3.52 -9.03
CA ALA A 39 -1.54 2.72 -9.84
C ALA A 39 -2.19 1.64 -8.97
N ALA A 40 -3.52 1.49 -9.02
CA ALA A 40 -4.27 0.50 -8.22
C ALA A 40 -3.69 -0.93 -8.30
N GLY A 41 -3.20 -1.33 -9.48
CA GLY A 41 -2.56 -2.64 -9.68
C GLY A 41 -1.29 -2.86 -8.85
N THR A 42 -0.60 -1.80 -8.42
CA THR A 42 0.62 -1.89 -7.61
C THR A 42 0.30 -2.37 -6.21
N LEU A 43 -0.79 -1.88 -5.60
CA LEU A 43 -1.18 -2.30 -4.27
C LEU A 43 -1.62 -3.76 -4.26
N TYR A 44 -2.38 -4.17 -5.28
CA TYR A 44 -2.80 -5.56 -5.42
C TYR A 44 -1.62 -6.54 -5.48
N MET A 45 -0.53 -6.18 -6.16
CA MET A 45 0.68 -7.00 -6.19
C MET A 45 1.36 -7.13 -4.82
N ILE A 46 1.24 -6.12 -3.97
CA ILE A 46 1.80 -6.14 -2.61
C ILE A 46 0.91 -6.98 -1.71
N LEU A 47 -0.40 -6.75 -1.74
CA LEU A 47 -1.38 -7.52 -0.97
C LEU A 47 -1.35 -9.02 -1.32
N LYS A 48 -1.07 -9.38 -2.57
CA LYS A 48 -0.92 -10.79 -2.98
C LYS A 48 0.36 -11.45 -2.46
N ARG A 49 1.39 -10.66 -2.12
CA ARG A 49 2.68 -11.17 -1.63
C ARG A 49 2.75 -11.27 -0.10
N LEU A 50 1.98 -10.43 0.60
CA LEU A 50 1.74 -10.51 2.03
C LEU A 50 0.83 -11.70 2.36
#